data_AF-A0A9D7PC42-F1
#
_entry.id   AF-A0A9D7PC42-F1
#
_cell.length_a   1.000
_cell.length_b   1.000
_cell.length_c   1.000
_cell.angle_alpha   90.00
_cell.angle_beta   90.00
_cell.angle_gamma   90.00
#
_symmetry.space_group_name_H-M   'P 1'
#
loop_
_entity.id
_entity.type
_entity.pdbx_description
1 polymer ?
#
loop_
_entity_poly.entity_id
_entity_poly.type
_entity_poly.pdbx_seq_one_letter_code
_entity_poly.pdbx_strand_id
1 'polypeptide(L)'
;MNIMYAPFNTFEIQMTADQARSASQPGRDALSDVRALLRDPKIARQLRKIDPEKIRAELKEHGAWDAAELADDNANRERIIWIAAGNITEDLAERGRGRGLRGFGASMSTRTFDASARAALAAVKAGDCAGAATAAARARQQATTPHQRTAASKLQHKVLRCKRRR
;
A
#
# COMPACT_ATOMS: atom_id res chain seq x y z
N MET A 1 3.24 -2.06 17.14
CA MET A 1 2.00 -1.66 16.44
C MET A 1 2.39 -0.70 15.32
N ASN A 2 2.09 -1.04 14.06
CA ASN A 2 2.30 -0.12 12.95
C ASN A 2 1.16 0.90 12.92
N ILE A 3 1.53 2.18 12.93
CA ILE A 3 0.59 3.29 12.71
C ILE A 3 0.33 3.37 11.21
N MET A 4 -0.95 3.45 10.86
CA MET A 4 -1.44 3.64 9.50
C MET A 4 -2.01 5.06 9.39
N TYR A 5 -2.03 5.58 8.17
CA TYR A 5 -2.39 6.96 7.87
C TYR A 5 -3.51 6.97 6.84
N ALA A 6 -4.61 7.65 7.15
CA ALA A 6 -5.69 7.95 6.23
C ALA A 6 -5.59 9.44 5.84
N PRO A 7 -5.02 9.76 4.66
CA PRO A 7 -4.98 11.12 4.17
C PRO A 7 -6.36 11.59 3.72
N PHE A 8 -6.68 12.84 4.03
CA PHE A 8 -7.82 13.62 3.54
C PHE A 8 -7.28 14.88 2.85
N ASN A 9 -8.14 15.67 2.19
CA ASN A 9 -7.67 16.80 1.40
C ASN A 9 -6.91 17.85 2.24
N THR A 10 -7.32 18.04 3.50
CA THR A 10 -6.76 19.11 4.37
C THR A 10 -6.17 18.62 5.70
N PHE A 11 -6.27 17.34 6.02
CA PHE A 11 -5.75 16.74 7.24
C PHE A 11 -5.48 15.23 7.06
N GLU A 12 -4.97 14.58 8.11
CA GLU A 12 -4.77 13.14 8.13
C GLU A 12 -5.29 12.56 9.46
N ILE A 13 -5.77 11.32 9.40
CA ILE A 13 -6.14 10.55 10.58
C ILE A 13 -5.20 9.36 10.72
N GLN A 14 -4.64 9.20 11.92
CA GLN A 14 -3.75 8.11 12.26
C GLN A 14 -4.45 7.12 13.20
N MET A 15 -4.40 5.85 12.86
CA MET A 15 -4.85 4.75 13.72
C MET A 15 -4.07 3.47 13.43
N THR A 16 -4.16 2.47 14.31
CA THR A 16 -3.52 1.17 14.06
C THR A 16 -4.31 0.35 13.04
N ALA A 17 -3.66 -0.65 12.44
CA ALA A 17 -4.34 -1.60 11.55
C ALA A 17 -5.50 -2.32 12.23
N ASP A 18 -5.39 -2.63 13.53
CA ASP A 18 -6.44 -3.30 14.30
C ASP A 18 -7.64 -2.37 14.54
N GLN A 19 -7.37 -1.10 14.88
CA GLN A 19 -8.41 -0.08 15.03
C GLN A 19 -9.18 0.16 13.72
N ALA A 20 -8.46 0.25 12.59
CA ALA A 20 -9.10 0.38 11.28
C ALA A 20 -9.99 -0.83 10.95
N ARG A 21 -9.48 -2.04 11.19
CA ARG A 21 -10.24 -3.28 10.95
C ARG A 21 -11.47 -3.42 11.84
N SER A 22 -11.43 -2.96 13.10
CA SER A 22 -12.59 -3.04 13.98
C SER A 22 -13.75 -2.15 13.52
N ALA A 23 -13.44 -0.99 12.93
CA ALA A 23 -14.44 -0.01 12.49
C ALA A 23 -14.81 -0.10 11.00
N SER A 24 -14.34 -1.13 10.27
CA SER A 24 -14.59 -1.29 8.82
C SER A 24 -14.98 -2.73 8.44
N GLN A 25 -15.57 -3.50 9.37
CA GLN A 25 -15.92 -4.89 9.10
C GLN A 25 -17.14 -5.01 8.19
N PRO A 26 -17.11 -5.91 7.17
CA PRO A 26 -18.28 -6.16 6.33
C PRO A 26 -19.38 -6.91 7.11
N GLY A 27 -20.65 -6.59 6.81
CA GLY A 27 -21.81 -7.35 7.29
C GLY A 27 -22.22 -7.09 8.74
N ARG A 28 -21.62 -6.10 9.42
CA ARG A 28 -21.97 -5.68 10.78
C ARG A 28 -22.02 -4.15 10.86
N ASP A 29 -22.89 -3.63 11.73
CA ASP A 29 -22.88 -2.22 12.09
C ASP A 29 -21.60 -1.87 12.86
N ALA A 30 -20.78 -1.00 12.28
CA ALA A 30 -19.51 -0.55 12.85
C ALA A 30 -19.67 0.59 13.86
N LEU A 31 -20.88 1.13 14.06
CA LEU A 31 -21.12 2.32 14.87
C LEU A 31 -20.62 2.17 16.32
N SER A 32 -20.81 1.01 16.93
CA SER A 32 -20.29 0.73 18.28
C SER A 32 -18.77 0.81 18.37
N ASP A 33 -18.08 0.31 17.34
CA ASP A 33 -16.63 0.28 17.28
C ASP A 33 -16.06 1.66 16.96
N VAL A 34 -16.70 2.40 16.06
CA VAL A 34 -16.39 3.82 15.79
C VAL A 34 -16.51 4.65 17.07
N ARG A 35 -17.59 4.47 17.84
CA ARG A 35 -17.77 5.17 19.13
C ARG A 35 -16.73 4.77 20.17
N ALA A 36 -16.27 3.52 20.16
CA ALA A 36 -15.15 3.09 21.00
C ALA A 36 -13.84 3.77 20.58
N LEU A 37 -13.58 3.89 19.27
CA LEU A 37 -12.42 4.60 18.75
C LEU A 37 -12.44 6.10 19.06
N LEU A 38 -13.61 6.74 19.07
CA LEU A 38 -13.73 8.14 19.49
C LEU A 38 -13.35 8.37 20.96
N ARG A 39 -13.41 7.32 21.80
CA ARG A 39 -12.95 7.36 23.19
C ARG A 39 -11.46 7.05 23.34
N ASP A 40 -10.80 6.56 22.29
CA ASP A 40 -9.35 6.34 22.32
C ASP A 40 -8.62 7.70 22.48
N PRO A 41 -7.74 7.86 23.48
CA PRO A 41 -7.10 9.15 23.76
C PRO A 41 -6.29 9.72 22.60
N LYS A 42 -5.70 8.87 21.73
CA LYS A 42 -4.91 9.34 20.58
C LYS A 42 -5.83 9.82 19.46
N ILE A 43 -6.90 9.09 19.17
CA ILE A 43 -7.89 9.48 18.16
C ILE A 43 -8.63 10.74 18.61
N ALA A 44 -9.12 10.78 19.85
CA ALA A 44 -9.79 11.95 20.41
C ALA A 44 -8.90 13.21 20.38
N ARG A 45 -7.60 13.06 20.67
CA ARG A 45 -6.64 14.17 20.60
C ARG A 45 -6.39 14.65 19.17
N GLN A 46 -6.39 13.75 18.18
CA GLN A 46 -6.28 14.14 16.77
C GLN A 46 -7.52 14.93 16.35
N LEU A 47 -8.72 14.42 16.62
CA LEU A 47 -9.98 15.09 16.27
C LEU A 47 -10.13 16.46 16.93
N ARG A 48 -9.67 16.64 18.18
CA ARG A 48 -9.67 17.97 18.84
C ARG A 48 -8.78 19.00 18.16
N LYS A 49 -7.77 18.57 17.39
CA LYS A 49 -6.87 19.47 16.66
C LYS A 49 -7.38 19.82 15.27
N ILE A 50 -8.34 19.04 14.75
CA ILE A 50 -8.92 19.26 13.44
C ILE A 50 -10.13 20.17 13.61
N ASP A 51 -10.15 21.24 12.82
CA ASP A 51 -11.28 22.16 12.75
C ASP A 51 -12.53 21.41 12.27
N PRO A 52 -13.67 21.46 13.01
CA PRO A 52 -14.93 20.84 12.58
C PRO A 52 -15.35 21.23 11.15
N GLU A 53 -15.10 22.46 10.72
CA GLU A 53 -15.45 22.91 9.36
C GLU A 53 -14.64 22.17 8.28
N LYS A 54 -13.39 21.80 8.57
CA LYS A 54 -12.59 20.98 7.65
C LYS A 54 -13.16 19.57 7.49
N ILE A 55 -13.62 18.98 8.60
CA ILE A 55 -14.28 17.66 8.56
C ILE A 55 -15.58 17.78 7.77
N ARG A 56 -16.37 18.82 8.00
CA ARG A 56 -17.62 19.06 7.27
C ARG A 56 -17.39 19.25 5.78
N ALA A 57 -16.38 20.03 5.39
CA ALA A 57 -16.01 20.24 4.00
C ALA A 57 -15.60 18.92 3.31
N GLU A 58 -14.77 18.11 3.98
CA GLU A 58 -14.36 16.79 3.47
C GLU A 58 -15.58 15.86 3.25
N LEU A 59 -16.48 15.78 4.23
CA LEU A 59 -17.68 14.95 4.14
C LEU A 59 -18.67 15.45 3.07
N LYS A 60 -18.73 16.76 2.85
CA LYS A 60 -19.52 17.36 1.77
C LYS A 60 -18.97 16.98 0.40
N GLU A 61 -17.66 17.00 0.22
CA GLU A 61 -17.00 16.57 -1.03
C GLU A 61 -17.19 15.08 -1.30
N HIS A 62 -17.25 14.26 -0.25
CA HIS A 62 -17.60 12.84 -0.38
C HIS A 62 -19.04 12.64 -0.92
N GLY A 63 -19.94 13.61 -0.74
CA GLY A 63 -21.27 13.64 -1.37
C GLY A 63 -22.29 12.63 -0.84
N ALA A 64 -22.01 11.99 0.31
CA ALA A 64 -22.90 10.98 0.90
C ALA A 64 -23.93 11.53 1.89
N TRP A 65 -23.80 12.80 2.30
CA TRP A 65 -24.68 13.46 3.29
C TRP A 65 -25.09 14.85 2.82
N ASP A 66 -26.30 15.27 3.19
CA ASP A 66 -26.81 16.60 2.90
C ASP A 66 -26.34 17.66 3.92
N ALA A 67 -26.65 18.94 3.65
CA ALA A 67 -26.24 20.04 4.53
C ALA A 67 -26.86 19.97 5.94
N ALA A 68 -28.07 19.41 6.09
CA ALA A 68 -28.72 19.28 7.39
C ALA A 68 -28.08 18.16 8.21
N GLU A 69 -27.77 17.03 7.58
CA GLU A 69 -27.05 15.93 8.19
C GLU A 69 -25.63 16.32 8.61
N LEU A 70 -24.97 17.20 7.82
CA LEU A 70 -23.63 17.70 8.08
C LEU A 70 -23.57 18.81 9.15
N ALA A 71 -24.72 19.28 9.66
CA ALA A 71 -24.75 20.27 10.74
C ALA A 71 -24.34 19.68 12.11
N ASP A 72 -24.39 18.35 12.29
CA ASP A 72 -23.98 17.68 13.53
C ASP A 72 -22.49 17.30 13.50
N ASP A 73 -21.67 18.08 14.20
CA ASP A 73 -20.23 17.87 14.30
C ASP A 73 -19.84 16.55 15.00
N ASN A 74 -20.67 16.03 15.91
CA ASN A 74 -20.38 14.76 16.55
C ASN A 74 -20.64 13.59 15.60
N ALA A 75 -21.75 13.64 14.85
CA ALA A 75 -22.01 12.68 13.79
C ALA A 75 -20.92 12.74 12.70
N ASN A 76 -20.44 13.94 12.36
CA ASN A 76 -19.33 14.11 11.42
C ASN A 76 -18.02 13.47 11.90
N ARG A 77 -17.73 13.54 13.20
CA ARG A 77 -16.58 12.84 13.79
C ARG A 77 -16.73 11.32 13.72
N GLU A 78 -17.93 10.78 13.91
CA GLU A 78 -18.19 9.35 13.71
C GLU A 78 -17.95 8.97 12.23
N ARG A 79 -18.53 9.71 11.30
CA ARG A 79 -18.39 9.49 9.84
C ARG A 79 -16.95 9.53 9.36
N ILE A 80 -16.16 10.54 9.78
CA ILE A 80 -14.78 10.68 9.32
C ILE A 80 -13.87 9.56 9.85
N ILE A 81 -14.11 9.07 11.07
CA ILE A 81 -13.40 7.92 11.62
C ILE A 81 -13.77 6.64 10.90
N TRP A 82 -15.06 6.48 10.57
CA TRP A 82 -15.52 5.35 9.77
C TRP A 82 -14.89 5.32 8.38
N ILE A 83 -14.86 6.46 7.67
CA ILE A 83 -14.17 6.58 6.36
C ILE A 83 -12.68 6.32 6.50
N ALA A 84 -12.01 6.89 7.51
CA ALA A 84 -10.58 6.68 7.73
C ALA A 84 -10.25 5.19 7.96
N ALA A 85 -11.08 4.49 8.73
CA ALA A 85 -10.97 3.06 8.96
C ALA A 85 -11.18 2.24 7.67
N GLY A 86 -12.14 2.65 6.83
CA GLY A 86 -12.37 2.12 5.49
C GLY A 86 -11.14 2.24 4.60
N ASN A 87 -10.66 3.47 4.39
CA ASN A 87 -9.50 3.77 3.55
C ASN A 87 -8.26 2.96 3.97
N ILE A 88 -7.99 2.85 5.28
CA ILE A 88 -6.86 2.06 5.78
C ILE A 88 -7.09 0.57 5.55
N THR A 89 -8.32 0.07 5.76
CA THR A 89 -8.63 -1.35 5.57
C THR A 89 -8.53 -1.74 4.10
N GLU A 90 -9.00 -0.89 3.20
CA GLU A 90 -8.85 -1.05 1.75
C GLU A 90 -7.38 -1.00 1.34
N ASP A 91 -6.61 0.00 1.76
CA ASP A 91 -5.17 0.08 1.49
C ASP A 91 -4.42 -1.14 2.05
N LEU A 92 -4.77 -1.62 3.24
CA LEU A 92 -4.22 -2.88 3.79
C LEU A 92 -4.62 -4.09 2.97
N ALA A 93 -5.85 -4.15 2.48
CA ALA A 93 -6.33 -5.20 1.61
C ALA A 93 -5.64 -5.13 0.25
N GLU A 94 -5.41 -3.95 -0.32
CA GLU A 94 -4.67 -3.73 -1.56
C GLU A 94 -3.18 -4.03 -1.42
N ARG A 95 -2.55 -3.67 -0.31
CA ARG A 95 -1.18 -4.11 0.04
C ARG A 95 -1.12 -5.61 0.29
N GLY A 96 -2.17 -6.18 0.85
CA GLY A 96 -2.38 -7.62 1.03
C GLY A 96 -2.55 -8.34 -0.30
N ARG A 97 -3.36 -7.79 -1.21
CA ARG A 97 -3.53 -8.21 -2.60
C ARG A 97 -2.26 -7.98 -3.40
N GLY A 98 -1.47 -6.95 -3.13
CA GLY A 98 -0.14 -6.73 -3.68
C GLY A 98 0.87 -7.79 -3.20
N ARG A 99 0.69 -8.31 -1.99
CA ARG A 99 1.39 -9.52 -1.50
C ARG A 99 0.77 -10.82 -2.05
N GLY A 100 -0.53 -10.84 -2.34
CA GLY A 100 -1.26 -11.90 -3.06
C GLY A 100 -1.05 -11.89 -4.59
N LEU A 101 -0.48 -10.81 -5.13
CA LEU A 101 -0.01 -10.66 -6.50
C LEU A 101 1.41 -11.19 -6.67
N ARG A 102 1.94 -11.89 -5.66
CA ARG A 102 2.82 -13.04 -5.93
C ARG A 102 2.08 -14.22 -6.58
N GLY A 103 0.74 -14.19 -6.65
CA GLY A 103 -0.08 -15.23 -7.27
C GLY A 103 -0.71 -14.87 -8.62
N PHE A 104 -1.25 -13.66 -8.81
CA PHE A 104 -2.24 -13.46 -9.88
C PHE A 104 -2.20 -12.12 -10.65
N GLY A 105 -1.03 -11.52 -10.85
CA GLY A 105 -0.91 -10.37 -11.77
C GLY A 105 0.50 -9.99 -12.16
N ALA A 106 1.45 -10.91 -11.99
CA ALA A 106 2.54 -10.93 -12.93
C ALA A 106 1.97 -11.45 -14.26
N SER A 107 1.83 -10.57 -15.25
CA SER A 107 1.83 -10.99 -16.66
C SER A 107 2.91 -12.07 -16.80
N MET A 108 2.66 -13.13 -17.58
CA MET A 108 3.62 -14.22 -17.77
C MET A 108 5.05 -13.69 -18.00
N SER A 109 5.17 -12.53 -18.67
CA SER A 109 6.40 -11.80 -18.92
C SER A 109 7.13 -11.25 -17.66
N THR A 110 6.43 -10.73 -16.65
CA THR A 110 7.08 -10.22 -15.42
C THR A 110 7.52 -11.35 -14.50
N ARG A 111 6.73 -12.43 -14.43
CA ARG A 111 7.08 -13.67 -13.70
C ARG A 111 8.33 -14.34 -14.29
N THR A 112 8.44 -14.38 -15.61
CA THR A 112 9.63 -14.92 -16.31
C THR A 112 10.86 -14.03 -16.11
N PHE A 113 10.70 -12.71 -16.20
CA PHE A 113 11.78 -11.76 -15.97
C PHE A 113 12.38 -11.92 -14.57
N ASP A 114 11.54 -11.97 -13.54
CA ASP A 114 11.97 -12.09 -12.15
C ASP A 114 12.65 -13.43 -11.85
N ALA A 115 12.26 -14.51 -12.53
CA ALA A 115 12.93 -15.80 -12.44
C ALA A 115 14.33 -15.75 -13.06
N SER A 116 14.44 -15.23 -14.28
CA SER A 116 15.72 -15.08 -15.00
C SER A 116 16.68 -14.13 -14.27
N ALA A 117 16.17 -13.03 -13.70
CA ALA A 117 16.95 -12.08 -12.92
C ALA A 117 17.51 -12.70 -11.62
N ARG A 118 16.68 -13.48 -10.90
CA ARG A 118 17.12 -14.22 -9.71
C ARG A 118 18.16 -15.29 -10.04
N ALA A 119 17.96 -16.04 -11.13
CA ALA A 119 18.93 -17.02 -11.60
C ALA A 119 20.29 -16.38 -11.93
N ALA A 120 20.28 -15.21 -12.59
CA ALA A 120 21.50 -14.48 -12.91
C ALA A 120 22.25 -14.05 -11.64
N LEU A 121 21.55 -13.51 -10.65
CA LEU A 121 22.17 -13.11 -9.38
C LEU A 121 22.71 -14.30 -8.59
N ALA A 122 21.98 -15.42 -8.56
CA ALA A 122 22.42 -16.64 -7.91
C ALA A 122 23.70 -17.20 -8.55
N ALA A 123 23.78 -17.22 -9.88
CA ALA A 123 24.96 -17.66 -10.62
C ALA A 123 26.16 -16.72 -10.41
N VAL A 124 25.94 -15.39 -10.38
CA VAL A 124 27.00 -14.42 -9.99
C VAL A 124 27.53 -14.73 -8.59
N LYS A 125 26.64 -15.02 -7.63
CA LYS A 125 27.02 -15.35 -6.25
C LYS A 125 27.80 -16.67 -6.17
N ALA A 126 27.45 -17.64 -7.01
CA ALA A 126 28.14 -18.94 -7.10
C ALA A 126 29.46 -18.89 -7.89
N GLY A 127 29.83 -17.75 -8.49
CA GLY A 127 31.02 -17.63 -9.34
C GLY A 127 30.87 -18.28 -10.73
N ASP A 128 29.67 -18.73 -11.09
CA ASP A 128 29.34 -19.23 -12.43
C ASP A 128 28.99 -18.04 -13.36
N CYS A 129 30.03 -17.39 -13.86
CA CYS A 129 29.85 -16.22 -14.72
C CYS A 129 29.26 -16.56 -16.11
N ALA A 130 29.34 -17.83 -16.54
CA ALA A 130 28.74 -18.29 -17.80
C ALA A 130 27.22 -18.49 -17.63
N GLY A 131 26.79 -19.20 -16.59
CA GLY A 131 25.38 -19.32 -16.24
C GLY A 131 24.73 -17.98 -15.91
N ALA A 132 25.48 -17.08 -15.25
CA ALA A 132 25.03 -15.72 -14.99
C ALA A 132 24.78 -14.91 -16.26
N ALA A 133 25.63 -15.07 -17.29
CA ALA A 133 25.47 -14.39 -18.58
C ALA A 133 24.24 -14.90 -19.33
N THR A 134 24.03 -16.21 -19.36
CA THR A 134 22.86 -16.84 -20.01
C THR A 134 21.55 -16.38 -19.36
N ALA A 135 21.49 -16.38 -18.03
CA ALA A 135 20.31 -15.93 -17.29
C ALA A 135 20.06 -14.42 -17.44
N ALA A 136 21.12 -13.59 -17.45
CA ALA A 136 20.99 -12.16 -17.68
C ALA A 136 20.50 -11.83 -19.11
N ALA A 137 20.93 -12.59 -20.13
CA ALA A 137 20.46 -12.43 -21.50
C ALA A 137 18.96 -12.75 -21.62
N ARG A 138 18.48 -13.83 -20.97
CA ARG A 138 17.06 -14.19 -20.91
C ARG A 138 16.23 -13.11 -20.20
N ALA A 139 16.72 -12.59 -19.07
CA ALA A 139 16.07 -11.48 -18.38
C ALA A 139 15.95 -10.24 -19.27
N ARG A 140 16.98 -9.90 -20.06
CA ARG A 140 16.91 -8.77 -20.99
C ARG A 140 15.87 -8.97 -22.10
N GLN A 141 15.77 -10.17 -22.68
CA GLN A 141 14.76 -10.49 -23.69
C GLN A 141 13.32 -10.43 -23.14
N GLN A 142 13.14 -10.71 -21.85
CA GLN A 142 11.83 -10.71 -21.17
C GLN A 142 11.45 -9.34 -20.59
N ALA A 143 12.32 -8.34 -20.68
CA ALA A 143 12.12 -7.01 -20.13
C ALA A 143 11.15 -6.17 -20.99
N THR A 144 9.87 -6.15 -20.61
CA THR A 144 8.83 -5.41 -21.34
C THR A 144 8.64 -3.99 -20.82
N THR A 145 9.03 -3.71 -19.57
CA THR A 145 8.87 -2.39 -18.96
C THR A 145 10.20 -1.59 -18.90
N PRO A 146 10.16 -0.25 -18.88
CA PRO A 146 11.36 0.59 -18.70
C PRO A 146 12.16 0.24 -17.44
N HIS A 147 11.47 -0.06 -16.34
CA HIS A 147 12.09 -0.50 -15.09
C HIS A 147 12.85 -1.84 -15.26
N GLN A 148 12.26 -2.82 -15.92
CA GLN A 148 12.90 -4.11 -16.18
C GLN A 148 14.13 -3.98 -17.08
N ARG A 149 14.07 -3.13 -18.11
CA ARG A 149 15.23 -2.85 -18.99
C ARG A 149 16.39 -2.25 -18.19
N THR A 150 16.08 -1.33 -17.27
CA THR A 150 17.06 -0.71 -16.37
C THR A 150 17.67 -1.75 -15.43
N ALA A 151 16.86 -2.63 -14.85
CA ALA A 151 17.32 -3.72 -14.00
C ALA A 151 18.19 -4.73 -14.78
N ALA A 152 17.81 -5.10 -16.01
CA ALA A 152 18.59 -5.97 -16.88
C ALA A 152 19.97 -5.36 -17.21
N SER A 153 20.03 -4.05 -17.48
CA SER A 153 21.30 -3.34 -17.70
C SER A 153 22.22 -3.42 -16.47
N LYS A 154 21.67 -3.24 -15.26
CA LYS A 154 22.43 -3.37 -14.00
C LYS A 154 22.93 -4.81 -13.78
N LEU A 155 22.14 -5.82 -14.15
CA LEU A 155 22.54 -7.22 -14.10
C LEU A 155 23.70 -7.50 -15.05
N GLN A 156 23.68 -6.97 -16.27
CA GLN A 156 24.79 -7.11 -17.21
C GLN A 156 26.09 -6.55 -16.65
N HIS A 157 26.05 -5.39 -15.99
CA HIS A 157 27.23 -4.84 -15.32
C HIS A 157 27.76 -5.76 -14.21
N LYS A 158 26.88 -6.43 -13.45
CA LYS A 158 27.29 -7.41 -12.43
C LYS A 158 27.92 -8.66 -13.05
N VAL A 159 27.38 -9.16 -14.16
CA VAL A 159 27.97 -10.30 -14.89
C VAL A 159 29.35 -9.95 -15.45
N LEU A 160 29.52 -8.76 -16.03
CA LEU A 160 30.82 -8.29 -16.51
C LEU A 160 31.84 -8.19 -15.37
N ARG A 161 31.42 -7.72 -14.20
CA ARG A 161 32.27 -7.70 -12.99
C ARG A 161 32.61 -9.11 -12.49
N CYS A 162 31.70 -10.07 -12.59
CA CYS A 162 31.98 -11.49 -12.30
C CYS A 162 33.09 -12.01 -13.22
N LYS A 163 32.97 -11.79 -14.54
CA LYS A 163 33.95 -12.25 -15.54
C LYS A 163 35.33 -11.64 -15.35
N ARG A 164 35.43 -10.40 -14.88
CA ARG A 164 36.71 -9.70 -14.62
C ARG A 164 37.38 -10.10 -13.30
N ARG A 165 36.68 -10.83 -12.41
CA ARG A 165 37.21 -11.31 -11.11
C ARG A 165 37.71 -12.75 -11.17
N ARG A 166 37.65 -13.37 -12.34
CA ARG A 166 38.28 -14.65 -12.69
C ARG A 166 39.56 -14.36 -13.45
#